data_AF-A0A9D6UPE8-F1
#
_entry.id   AF-A0A9D6UPE8-F1
#
_cell.length_a   1.000
_cell.length_b   1.000
_cell.length_c   1.000
_cell.angle_alpha   90.00
_cell.angle_beta   90.00
_cell.angle_gamma   90.00
#
_symmetry.space_group_name_H-M   'P 1'
#
loop_
_entity.id
_entity.type
_entity.pdbx_description
1 polymer ?
#
loop_
_entity_poly.entity_id
_entity_poly.type
_entity_poly.pdbx_seq_one_letter_code
_entity_poly.pdbx_strand_id
1 'polypeptide(L)' 'MNILLSVFSGVLLALAFPKFNLWWLAWAAMAPFFWSLFQAKNWKDALLAGLSFGVFFFGIHLFWATSLFRFAG' A
#
# COMPACT_ATOMS: atom_id res chain seq x y z
N MET A 1 7.28 3.51 15.46
CA MET A 1 6.83 3.06 14.14
C MET A 1 5.99 1.80 14.30
N ASN A 2 4.77 1.79 13.74
CA ASN A 2 3.86 0.64 13.82
C ASN A 2 3.69 0.03 12.44
N ILE A 3 4.47 -1.01 12.14
CA ILE A 3 4.50 -1.62 10.80
C ILE A 3 3.12 -2.16 10.35
N LEU A 4 2.32 -2.62 11.30
CA LEU A 4 0.96 -3.10 11.07
C LEU A 4 0.08 -2.00 10.46
N LEU A 5 0.26 -0.73 10.85
CA LEU A 5 -0.50 0.37 10.28
C LEU A 5 -0.10 0.65 8.83
N SER A 6 1.19 0.52 8.51
CA SER A 6 1.68 0.68 7.13
C SER A 6 1.15 -0.44 6.22
N VAL A 7 1.18 -1.69 6.69
CA VAL A 7 0.63 -2.84 5.95
C VAL A 7 -0.87 -2.70 5.76
N PHE A 8 -1.60 -2.42 6.85
CA PHE A 8 -3.05 -2.23 6.83
C PHE A 8 -3.45 -1.12 5.86
N SER A 9 -2.74 0.01 5.88
CA SER A 9 -2.94 1.12 4.95
C SER A 9 -2.75 0.71 3.49
N GLY A 10 -1.68 -0.04 3.18
CA GLY A 10 -1.42 -0.51 1.81
C GLY A 10 -2.51 -1.44 1.28
N VAL A 11 -3.02 -2.33 2.13
CA VAL A 11 -4.15 -3.22 1.80
C VAL A 11 -5.43 -2.41 1.60
N LEU A 12 -5.76 -1.49 2.52
CA LEU A 12 -6.94 -0.62 2.39
C LEU A 12 -6.91 0.19 1.10
N LEU A 13 -5.74 0.74 0.77
CA LEU A 13 -5.57 1.52 -0.44
C LEU A 13 -5.77 0.66 -1.68
N ALA A 14 -5.27 -0.58 -1.69
CA ALA A 14 -5.47 -1.50 -2.82
C ALA A 14 -6.96 -1.78 -3.10
N LEU A 15 -7.81 -1.80 -2.05
CA LEU A 15 -9.26 -1.96 -2.21
C LEU A 15 -9.95 -0.73 -2.82
N ALA A 16 -9.31 0.44 -2.81
CA ALA A 16 -9.87 1.65 -3.40
C ALA A 16 -9.79 1.65 -4.94
N PHE A 17 -8.93 0.82 -5.52
CA PHE A 17 -8.63 0.81 -6.95
C PHE A 17 -9.40 -0.27 -7.73
N PRO A 18 -9.31 -0.28 -9.09
CA PRO A 18 -10.07 -1.19 -9.94
C PRO A 18 -9.88 -2.66 -9.56
N LYS A 19 -11.02 -3.37 -9.48
CA LYS A 19 -11.29 -4.74 -8.95
C LYS A 19 -12.22 -4.72 -7.74
N PHE A 20 -11.97 -3.82 -6.77
CA PHE A 20 -12.81 -3.66 -5.58
C PHE A 20 -13.59 -2.34 -5.60
N ASN A 21 -13.02 -1.29 -6.20
CA ASN A 21 -13.68 -0.02 -6.51
C ASN A 21 -14.26 0.72 -5.29
N LEU A 22 -13.68 0.54 -4.11
CA LEU A 22 -14.07 1.26 -2.90
C LEU A 22 -13.38 2.63 -2.83
N TRP A 23 -13.55 3.46 -3.86
CA TRP A 23 -12.78 4.69 -4.06
C TRP A 23 -12.80 5.66 -2.86
N TRP A 24 -13.89 5.68 -2.10
CA TRP A 24 -14.05 6.51 -0.90
C TRP A 24 -13.06 6.13 0.21
N LEU A 25 -12.59 4.88 0.25
CA LEU A 25 -11.55 4.44 1.19
C LEU A 25 -10.18 5.05 0.89
N ALA A 26 -9.90 5.57 -0.32
CA ALA A 26 -8.58 6.10 -0.65
C ALA A 26 -8.12 7.19 0.33
N TRP A 27 -9.04 8.08 0.73
CA TRP A 27 -8.77 9.14 1.69
C TRP A 27 -8.47 8.59 3.09
N ALA A 28 -9.29 7.66 3.57
CA ALA A 28 -9.13 7.06 4.90
C ALA A 28 -7.92 6.10 4.96
N ALA A 29 -7.61 5.44 3.85
CA ALA A 29 -6.51 4.48 3.74
C ALA A 29 -5.16 5.14 3.99
N MET A 30 -4.95 6.40 3.61
CA MET A 30 -3.68 7.10 3.82
C MET A 30 -3.41 7.46 5.29
N ALA A 31 -4.45 7.67 6.10
CA ALA A 31 -4.30 8.08 7.51
C ALA A 31 -3.41 7.15 8.35
N PRO A 32 -3.61 5.82 8.38
CA PRO A 32 -2.75 4.90 9.13
C PRO A 32 -1.29 4.88 8.64
N PHE A 33 -1.03 5.10 7.34
CA PHE A 33 0.33 5.19 6.83
C PHE A 33 1.04 6.46 7.31
N PHE A 34 0.39 7.61 7.24
CA PHE A 34 0.94 8.86 7.77
C PHE A 34 1.17 8.79 9.28
N TRP A 35 0.26 8.14 10.03
CA TRP A 35 0.45 7.91 11.46
C TRP A 35 1.65 6.99 11.77
N SER A 36 1.90 5.98 10.93
CA SER A 36 3.07 5.11 11.06
C SER A 36 4.38 5.88 10.78
N LEU A 37 4.38 6.72 9.74
CA LEU A 37 5.52 7.58 9.37
C LEU A 37 5.81 8.64 10.43
N PHE A 38 4.79 9.26 11.01
CA PHE A 38 4.96 10.25 12.07
C PHE A 38 5.64 9.66 13.32
N GLN A 39 5.46 8.36 13.56
CA GLN A 39 6.10 7.63 14.65
C GLN A 39 7.48 7.05 14.29
N ALA A 40 8.00 7.31 13.08
CA ALA A 40 9.34 6.87 12.69
C ALA A 40 10.39 7.70 13.42
N LYS A 41 11.36 7.04 14.05
CA LYS A 41 12.41 7.74 14.83
C LYS A 41 13.65 8.05 14.00
N ASN A 42 13.82 7.36 12.88
CA ASN A 42 14.97 7.46 12.01
C ASN A 42 14.56 7.17 10.55
N TRP A 43 15.46 7.42 9.61
CA TRP A 43 15.20 7.22 8.18
C TRP A 43 14.97 5.75 7.81
N LYS A 44 15.56 4.79 8.54
CA LYS A 44 15.39 3.35 8.28
C LYS A 44 13.96 2.91 8.61
N ASP A 45 13.40 3.42 9.71
CA ASP A 45 12.01 3.22 10.09
C ASP A 45 11.08 3.77 9.00
N ALA A 46 11.32 5.02 8.54
CA ALA A 46 10.52 5.61 7.48
C ALA A 46 10.61 4.81 6.16
N LEU A 47 11.80 4.33 5.81
CA LEU A 47 12.02 3.46 4.65
C LEU A 47 11.27 2.14 4.80
N LEU A 48 11.35 1.48 5.97
CA LEU A 48 10.68 0.21 6.21
C LEU A 48 9.15 0.36 6.19
N ALA A 49 8.63 1.46 6.75
CA ALA A 49 7.22 1.80 6.70
C ALA A 49 6.74 2.03 5.25
N GLY A 50 7.49 2.80 4.46
CA GLY A 50 7.21 3.05 3.04
C GLY A 50 7.27 1.80 2.18
N LEU A 51 8.31 0.98 2.36
CA LEU A 51 8.46 -0.31 1.66
C LEU A 51 7.31 -1.26 1.99
N SER A 52 6.97 -1.41 3.27
CA SER A 52 5.89 -2.30 3.68
C SER A 52 4.54 -1.84 3.11
N PHE A 53 4.25 -0.54 3.16
CA PHE A 53 3.06 0.01 2.53
C PHE A 53 3.03 -0.27 1.02
N GLY A 54 4.12 0.03 0.31
CA GLY A 54 4.22 -0.13 -1.14
C GLY A 54 4.13 -1.58 -1.59
N VAL A 55 4.85 -2.50 -0.93
CA VAL A 55 4.84 -3.94 -1.28
C VAL A 55 3.44 -4.53 -1.18
N PHE A 56 2.69 -4.23 -0.13
CA PHE A 56 1.33 -4.75 0.02
C PHE A 56 0.34 -4.08 -0.95
N PHE A 57 0.46 -2.77 -1.16
CA PHE A 57 -0.37 -2.06 -2.14
C PHE A 57 -0.13 -2.59 -3.57
N PHE A 58 1.11 -2.53 -4.06
CA PHE A 58 1.47 -2.96 -5.41
C PHE A 58 1.37 -4.47 -5.60
N GLY A 59 1.70 -5.27 -4.58
CA GLY A 59 1.58 -6.73 -4.65
C GLY A 59 0.13 -7.20 -4.88
N ILE A 60 -0.85 -6.48 -4.33
CA ILE A 60 -2.27 -6.73 -4.60
C ILE A 60 -2.70 -6.10 -5.93
N HIS A 61 -2.25 -4.87 -6.21
CA HIS A 61 -2.77 -4.10 -7.32
C HIS A 61 -2.22 -4.55 -8.69
N LEU A 62 -0.93 -4.88 -8.79
CA LEU A 62 -0.26 -5.27 -10.04
C LEU A 62 -0.64 -6.67 -10.55
N PHE A 63 -1.77 -7.24 -10.13
CA PHE A 63 -2.25 -8.54 -10.62
C PHE A 63 -2.35 -8.58 -12.15
N TRP A 64 -2.67 -7.45 -12.79
CA TRP A 64 -2.80 -7.36 -14.25
C TRP A 64 -1.46 -7.55 -14.98
N ALA A 65 -0.32 -7.28 -14.32
CA ALA A 65 0.99 -7.39 -14.96
C ALA A 65 1.23 -8.83 -15.45
N THR A 66 0.79 -9.82 -14.67
CA THR A 66 0.87 -11.24 -15.06
C THR A 66 0.07 -11.55 -16.33
N SER A 67 -1.10 -10.94 -16.48
CA SER A 67 -1.89 -11.05 -17.71
C SER A 67 -1.17 -10.38 -18.88
N LEU A 68 -0.53 -9.22 -18.65
CA LEU A 68 0.15 -8.44 -19.68
C LEU A 68 1.38 -9.17 -20.23
N PHE A 69 2.16 -9.83 -19.36
CA PHE A 69 3.27 -10.68 -19.76
C PHE A 69 2.84 -11.82 -20.70
N ARG A 70 1.62 -12.34 -20.58
CA ARG A 70 1.11 -13.38 -21.49
C ARG A 70 0.88 -12.87 -22.92
N PHE A 71 0.69 -11.57 -23.10
CA PHE A 71 0.38 -10.97 -24.41
C PHE A 71 1.57 -10.29 -25.08
N ALA A 72 2.55 -9.81 -24.30
CA ALA A 72 3.68 -9.03 -24.80
C ALA A 72 5.07 -9.69 -24.59
N GLY A 73 5.12 -10.84 -23.90
CA GLY A 73 6.35 -11.59 -23.59
C GLY A 73 6.61 -12.74 -24.54
#